data_AF-A0A7I9V860-F1
#
_entry.id   AF-A0A7I9V860-F1
#
_cell.length_a   1.000
_cell.length_b   1.000
_cell.length_c   1.000
_cell.angle_alpha   90.00
_cell.angle_beta   90.00
_cell.angle_gamma   90.00
#
_symmetry.space_group_name_H-M   'P 1'
#
loop_
_entity.id
_entity.type
_entity.pdbx_description
1 polymer ?
#
loop_
_entity_poly.entity_id
_entity_poly.type
_entity_poly.pdbx_seq_one_letter_code
_entity_poly.pdbx_strand_id
1 'polypeptide(L)'
;MGRGGFGRILSLFSPRPATVISGVGGLAPPNGSDGPVHIYPGDPVSLYEGAVALPGSSLLFVPDSPGSEHGRIEWQYTPPWPPGSQLTSDVLTITKNGRPVQTTHGFKNGQFYGTIEDVTAGDVIGFHHETTAVDARGDSFVNVISGADVMPIRIPMPGDSDGGPGQWVKKNESMSDASRYYQEAVTHVQKDWVYAVDGTMFDGFFRSADGVNHFLEARATTISGSIARAR
;
A
#
# COMPACT_ATOMS: atom_id res chain seq x y z
N MET A 1 26.58 22.63 39.27
CA MET A 1 25.50 23.48 38.72
C MET A 1 25.95 23.83 37.30
N GLY A 2 25.56 23.10 36.23
CA GLY A 2 24.28 23.17 35.49
C GLY A 2 24.23 24.47 34.68
N ARG A 3 23.98 24.59 33.36
CA ARG A 3 23.40 23.82 32.24
C ARG A 3 23.96 24.52 30.95
N GLY A 4 23.88 24.06 29.71
CA GLY A 4 23.24 22.92 29.06
C GLY A 4 23.64 22.94 27.57
N GLY A 5 24.04 21.78 27.05
CA GLY A 5 24.31 21.58 25.63
C GLY A 5 23.03 21.22 24.90
N PHE A 6 22.73 21.94 23.81
CA PHE A 6 21.69 21.57 22.86
C PHE A 6 22.19 20.38 22.03
N GLY A 7 21.74 19.18 22.39
CA GLY A 7 21.85 18.00 21.54
C GLY A 7 20.82 18.05 20.43
N ARG A 8 21.24 18.37 19.20
CA ARG A 8 20.48 18.07 17.98
C ARG A 8 20.53 16.56 17.75
N ILE A 9 19.42 15.87 17.99
CA ILE A 9 19.22 14.50 17.53
C ILE A 9 18.93 14.58 16.03
N LEU A 10 19.95 14.33 15.21
CA LEU A 10 19.79 14.01 13.80
C LEU A 10 19.27 12.57 13.72
N SER A 11 17.97 12.41 13.46
CA SER A 11 17.40 11.12 13.08
C SER A 11 17.95 10.72 11.71
N LEU A 12 18.88 9.76 11.69
CA LEU A 12 19.34 9.07 10.50
C LEU A 12 18.20 8.16 9.98
N PHE A 13 17.25 8.73 9.24
CA PHE A 13 16.45 7.94 8.29
C PHE A 13 17.28 7.80 7.02
N SER A 14 17.90 6.63 6.86
CA SER A 14 18.48 6.23 5.58
C SER A 14 17.31 5.89 4.64
N PRO A 15 17.13 6.57 3.50
CA PRO A 15 16.10 6.16 2.54
C PRO A 15 16.49 4.79 1.99
N ARG A 16 15.63 3.79 2.18
CA ARG A 16 15.76 2.53 1.47
C ARG A 16 15.65 2.81 -0.03
N PRO A 17 16.41 2.12 -0.89
CA PRO A 17 16.25 2.25 -2.34
C PRO A 17 14.82 1.88 -2.73
N ALA A 18 14.19 2.69 -3.60
CA ALA A 18 12.87 2.44 -4.14
C ALA A 18 12.84 1.05 -4.82
N THR A 19 11.81 0.26 -4.54
CA THR A 19 11.63 -1.05 -5.17
C THR A 19 11.16 -0.81 -6.61
N VAL A 20 12.02 -1.11 -7.58
CA VAL A 20 11.67 -1.06 -9.01
C VAL A 20 10.83 -2.30 -9.34
N ILE A 21 9.51 -2.16 -9.39
CA ILE A 21 8.60 -3.24 -9.81
C ILE A 21 8.27 -3.04 -11.28
N SER A 22 9.18 -3.46 -12.17
CA SER A 22 8.94 -3.50 -13.61
C SER A 22 7.71 -4.35 -13.91
N GLY A 23 6.59 -3.71 -14.26
CA GLY A 23 5.41 -4.37 -14.79
C GLY A 23 5.65 -4.85 -16.21
N VAL A 24 6.27 -6.02 -16.34
CA VAL A 24 6.04 -6.92 -17.46
C VAL A 24 5.80 -8.28 -16.82
N GLY A 25 4.59 -8.82 -16.99
CA GLY A 25 4.06 -9.90 -16.18
C GLY A 25 5.03 -11.06 -15.88
N GLY A 26 4.93 -11.57 -14.66
CA GLY A 26 5.41 -12.89 -14.29
C GLY A 26 6.46 -12.90 -13.18
N LEU A 27 6.00 -13.03 -11.93
CA LEU A 27 6.28 -14.19 -11.07
C LEU A 27 5.33 -14.14 -9.87
N ALA A 28 4.20 -14.81 -10.07
CA ALA A 28 3.07 -14.97 -9.17
C ALA A 28 3.34 -16.01 -8.06
N PRO A 29 2.53 -16.05 -6.98
CA PRO A 29 2.27 -17.29 -6.27
C PRO A 29 1.80 -18.39 -7.25
N PRO A 30 2.02 -19.67 -6.95
CA PRO A 30 1.99 -20.78 -7.91
C PRO A 30 0.59 -21.20 -8.41
N ASN A 31 -0.42 -20.35 -8.30
CA ASN A 31 -1.73 -20.56 -8.91
C ASN A 31 -2.24 -19.22 -9.46
N GLY A 32 -2.10 -19.03 -10.78
CA GLY A 32 -2.12 -17.72 -11.46
C GLY A 32 -3.36 -16.83 -11.25
N SER A 33 -3.11 -15.54 -11.08
CA SER A 33 -3.79 -14.41 -11.73
C SER A 33 -3.17 -13.09 -11.24
N ASP A 34 -3.31 -12.05 -12.05
CA ASP A 34 -2.84 -10.67 -11.90
C ASP A 34 -3.35 -10.00 -10.60
N GLY A 35 -2.67 -10.25 -9.48
CA GLY A 35 -2.98 -9.64 -8.18
C GLY A 35 -2.41 -8.23 -8.02
N PRO A 36 -3.00 -7.39 -7.15
CA PRO A 36 -2.46 -6.07 -6.87
C PRO A 36 -1.06 -6.16 -6.22
N VAL A 37 -0.25 -5.14 -6.46
CA VAL A 37 1.05 -4.96 -5.84
C VAL A 37 0.86 -4.60 -4.37
N HIS A 38 1.40 -5.43 -3.48
CA HIS A 38 1.39 -5.15 -2.05
C HIS A 38 2.33 -4.00 -1.71
N ILE A 39 1.82 -2.97 -1.02
CA ILE A 39 2.62 -1.82 -0.57
C ILE A 39 2.67 -1.77 0.95
N TYR A 40 3.88 -1.70 1.50
CA TYR A 40 4.10 -1.60 2.93
C TYR A 40 4.24 -0.13 3.36
N PRO A 41 3.91 0.23 4.61
CA PRO A 41 4.11 1.58 5.13
C PRO A 41 5.55 2.03 4.96
N GLY A 42 5.76 3.15 4.27
CA GLY A 42 7.09 3.71 4.03
C GLY A 42 7.82 3.18 2.78
N ASP A 43 7.28 2.18 2.09
CA ASP A 43 7.91 1.57 0.91
C ASP A 43 7.16 2.01 -0.37
N PRO A 44 7.70 3.00 -1.14
CA PRO A 44 6.99 3.57 -2.28
C PRO A 44 7.02 2.65 -3.51
N VAL A 45 5.96 2.74 -4.33
CA VAL A 45 5.86 2.12 -5.66
C VAL A 45 5.93 3.19 -6.75
N SER A 46 6.63 2.89 -7.84
CA SER A 46 6.73 3.80 -8.98
C SER A 46 5.45 3.86 -9.82
N LEU A 47 5.20 5.02 -10.41
CA LEU A 47 4.20 5.23 -11.46
C LEU A 47 4.81 4.97 -12.83
N TYR A 48 3.97 4.62 -13.81
CA TYR A 48 4.40 4.22 -15.14
C TYR A 48 3.75 5.07 -16.24
N GLU A 49 4.54 5.41 -17.25
CA GLU A 49 4.05 5.82 -18.57
C GLU A 49 4.23 4.67 -19.54
N GLY A 50 3.13 4.03 -19.95
CA GLY A 50 3.20 2.76 -20.67
C GLY A 50 3.98 1.72 -19.86
N ALA A 51 5.11 1.25 -20.38
CA ALA A 51 5.98 0.27 -19.71
C ALA A 51 7.19 0.89 -18.99
N VAL A 52 7.28 2.23 -18.92
CA VAL A 52 8.45 2.94 -18.40
C VAL A 52 8.14 3.54 -17.03
N ALA A 53 8.91 3.17 -16.01
CA ALA A 53 8.81 3.76 -14.68
C ALA A 53 9.26 5.23 -14.71
N LEU A 54 8.45 6.12 -14.13
CA LEU A 54 8.77 7.53 -14.00
C LEU A 54 9.79 7.75 -12.87
N PRO A 55 10.98 8.30 -13.14
CA PRO A 55 11.98 8.56 -12.10
C PRO A 55 11.46 9.51 -11.02
N GLY A 56 11.67 9.16 -9.75
CA GLY A 56 11.24 9.98 -8.62
C GLY A 56 9.73 10.01 -8.36
N SER A 57 8.94 9.23 -9.13
CA SER A 57 7.53 9.03 -8.83
C SER A 57 7.34 8.12 -7.62
N SER A 58 6.23 8.32 -6.92
CA SER A 58 5.88 7.47 -5.78
C SER A 58 4.37 7.41 -5.58
N LEU A 59 3.88 6.21 -5.28
CA LEU A 59 2.66 5.90 -4.55
C LEU A 59 3.09 5.35 -3.18
N LEU A 60 2.70 6.00 -2.09
CA LEU A 60 3.16 5.70 -0.75
C LEU A 60 1.96 5.53 0.19
N PHE A 61 1.85 4.37 0.84
CA PHE A 61 0.90 4.19 1.93
C PHE A 61 1.43 4.82 3.22
N VAL A 62 0.62 5.68 3.83
CA VAL A 62 0.89 6.36 5.10
C VAL A 62 -0.23 6.03 6.08
N PRO A 63 0.01 5.15 7.08
CA PRO A 63 -0.99 4.81 8.08
C PRO A 63 -1.25 5.98 9.04
N ASP A 64 -2.46 6.06 9.59
CA ASP A 64 -2.86 7.12 10.53
C ASP A 64 -2.04 7.11 11.83
N SER A 65 -1.63 5.92 12.25
CA SER A 65 -0.71 5.68 13.35
C SER A 65 0.11 4.41 13.09
N PRO A 66 1.24 4.20 13.78
CA PRO A 66 1.95 2.93 13.74
C PRO A 66 0.99 1.77 14.07
N GLY A 67 1.00 0.72 13.25
CA GLY A 67 0.07 -0.39 13.43
C GLY A 67 -1.35 -0.16 12.92
N SER A 68 -1.72 1.02 12.40
CA SER A 68 -3.09 1.25 11.92
C SER A 68 -3.39 0.45 10.64
N GLU A 69 -4.63 -0.06 10.54
CA GLU A 69 -5.18 -0.55 9.27
C GLU A 69 -5.68 0.59 8.38
N HIS A 70 -5.98 1.75 8.95
CA HIS A 70 -6.43 2.93 8.24
C HIS A 70 -5.30 3.93 7.99
N GLY A 71 -5.41 4.66 6.89
CA GLY A 71 -4.47 5.68 6.48
C GLY A 71 -4.86 6.34 5.18
N ARG A 72 -3.84 6.80 4.46
CA ARG A 72 -3.97 7.44 3.15
C ARG A 72 -2.88 6.97 2.21
N ILE A 73 -3.08 7.17 0.92
CA ILE A 73 -2.00 7.07 -0.06
C ILE A 73 -1.60 8.47 -0.49
N GLU A 74 -0.33 8.79 -0.32
CA GLU A 74 0.30 9.99 -0.87
C GLU A 74 0.95 9.63 -2.20
N TRP A 75 0.79 10.48 -3.20
CA TRP A 75 1.38 10.24 -4.50
C TRP A 75 1.97 11.51 -5.11
N GLN A 76 2.99 11.30 -5.93
CA GLN A 76 3.63 12.39 -6.67
C GLN A 76 4.39 11.87 -7.89
N TYR A 77 4.49 12.71 -8.92
CA TYR A 77 5.41 12.49 -10.04
C TYR A 77 5.72 13.78 -10.80
N THR A 78 6.84 13.79 -11.51
CA THR A 78 7.19 14.86 -12.45
C THR A 78 6.83 14.37 -13.86
N PRO A 79 5.95 15.09 -14.59
CA PRO A 79 5.63 14.72 -15.96
C PRO A 79 6.88 14.91 -16.86
N PRO A 80 7.03 14.09 -17.91
CA PRO A 80 8.21 14.09 -18.78
C PRO A 80 8.24 15.25 -19.80
N TRP A 81 7.51 16.33 -19.54
CA TRP A 81 7.38 17.44 -20.48
C TRP A 81 8.65 18.31 -20.53
N PRO A 82 8.87 19.02 -21.64
CA PRO A 82 9.90 20.05 -21.70
C PRO A 82 9.72 21.10 -20.59
N PRO A 83 10.80 21.60 -19.97
CA PRO A 83 10.73 22.68 -19.00
C PRO A 83 10.01 23.92 -19.55
N GLY A 84 9.12 24.51 -18.74
CA GLY A 84 8.33 25.67 -19.13
C GLY A 84 7.02 25.35 -19.86
N SER A 85 6.71 24.07 -20.09
CA SER A 85 5.39 23.65 -20.58
C SER A 85 4.28 24.04 -19.60
N GLN A 86 3.13 24.44 -20.13
CA GLN A 86 1.95 24.83 -19.38
C GLN A 86 0.88 23.74 -19.45
N LEU A 87 0.34 23.37 -18.29
CA LEU A 87 -0.76 22.42 -18.17
C LEU A 87 -2.04 23.01 -18.79
N THR A 88 -2.70 22.22 -19.63
CA THR A 88 -3.94 22.61 -20.33
C THR A 88 -5.10 21.67 -20.07
N SER A 89 -4.84 20.40 -19.77
CA SER A 89 -5.85 19.40 -19.38
C SER A 89 -5.31 18.50 -18.27
N ASP A 90 -6.17 18.16 -17.32
CA ASP A 90 -5.89 17.34 -16.15
C ASP A 90 -7.10 16.46 -15.83
N VAL A 91 -6.98 15.16 -16.10
CA VAL A 91 -8.04 14.16 -15.88
C VAL A 91 -7.47 13.03 -15.03
N LEU A 92 -7.78 13.05 -13.74
CA LEU A 92 -7.41 12.02 -12.78
C LEU A 92 -8.59 11.09 -12.50
N THR A 93 -8.35 9.78 -12.60
CA THR A 93 -9.28 8.73 -12.17
C THR A 93 -8.59 7.82 -11.16
N ILE A 94 -9.10 7.84 -9.92
CA ILE A 94 -8.70 6.90 -8.87
C ILE A 94 -9.87 5.99 -8.57
N THR A 95 -9.60 4.69 -8.43
CA THR A 95 -10.59 3.71 -7.96
C THR A 95 -10.16 3.06 -6.67
N LYS A 96 -11.10 2.87 -5.76
CA LYS A 96 -10.97 2.08 -4.55
C LYS A 96 -11.91 0.88 -4.66
N ASN A 97 -11.37 -0.34 -4.65
CA ASN A 97 -12.11 -1.59 -4.86
C ASN A 97 -12.98 -1.53 -6.13
N GLY A 98 -12.40 -1.03 -7.23
CA GLY A 98 -13.08 -0.85 -8.52
C GLY A 98 -14.11 0.28 -8.59
N ARG A 99 -14.29 1.07 -7.51
CA ARG A 99 -15.23 2.20 -7.48
C ARG A 99 -14.49 3.54 -7.54
N PRO A 100 -14.88 4.49 -8.40
CA PRO A 100 -14.27 5.81 -8.42
C PRO A 100 -14.35 6.51 -7.07
N VAL A 101 -13.25 7.13 -6.65
CA VAL A 101 -13.18 7.94 -5.43
C VAL A 101 -12.70 9.35 -5.76
N GLN A 102 -13.20 10.32 -4.99
CA GLN A 102 -12.71 11.69 -5.06
C GLN A 102 -11.36 11.78 -4.35
N THR A 103 -10.47 12.58 -4.91
CA THR A 103 -9.11 12.79 -4.40
C THR A 103 -8.80 14.28 -4.50
N THR A 104 -7.98 14.76 -3.57
CA THR A 104 -7.40 16.10 -3.66
C THR A 104 -6.03 15.99 -4.30
N HIS A 105 -5.84 16.68 -5.42
CA HIS A 105 -4.56 16.73 -6.13
C HIS A 105 -4.27 18.11 -6.68
N GLY A 106 -3.03 18.33 -7.10
CA GLY A 106 -2.61 19.58 -7.68
C GLY A 106 -1.30 19.48 -8.46
N PHE A 107 -0.98 20.58 -9.13
CA PHE A 107 0.26 20.75 -9.89
C PHE A 107 1.01 21.97 -9.37
N LYS A 108 2.24 21.77 -8.87
CA LYS A 108 3.08 22.85 -8.33
C LYS A 108 4.54 22.58 -8.63
N ASN A 109 5.27 23.63 -9.00
CA ASN A 109 6.70 23.57 -9.29
C ASN A 109 7.09 22.47 -10.29
N GLY A 110 6.23 22.20 -11.29
CA GLY A 110 6.48 21.17 -12.30
C GLY A 110 6.19 19.74 -11.84
N GLN A 111 5.54 19.54 -10.70
CA GLN A 111 5.23 18.21 -10.15
C GLN A 111 3.73 18.08 -9.87
N PHE A 112 3.17 16.92 -10.21
CA PHE A 112 1.85 16.51 -9.72
C PHE A 112 1.99 15.84 -8.37
N TYR A 113 1.02 16.11 -7.50
CA TYR A 113 0.92 15.48 -6.20
C TYR A 113 -0.54 15.38 -5.77
N GLY A 114 -0.82 14.44 -4.89
CA GLY A 114 -2.14 14.32 -4.31
C GLY A 114 -2.22 13.27 -3.22
N THR A 115 -3.42 13.16 -2.68
CA THR A 115 -3.73 12.24 -1.60
C THR A 115 -5.02 11.48 -1.92
N ILE A 116 -5.03 10.20 -1.57
CA ILE A 116 -6.21 9.34 -1.54
C ILE A 116 -6.47 9.05 -0.06
N GLU A 117 -7.49 9.70 0.50
CA GLU A 117 -7.85 9.57 1.92
C GLU A 117 -8.71 8.32 2.18
N ASP A 118 -8.93 8.02 3.46
CA ASP A 118 -9.80 6.94 3.93
C ASP A 118 -9.45 5.56 3.33
N VAL A 119 -8.16 5.27 3.22
CA VAL A 119 -7.63 4.00 2.72
C VAL A 119 -7.47 3.01 3.88
N THR A 120 -7.91 1.77 3.69
CA THR A 120 -7.77 0.68 4.64
C THR A 120 -6.90 -0.42 4.04
N ALA A 121 -6.13 -1.11 4.88
CA ALA A 121 -5.35 -2.27 4.45
C ALA A 121 -6.25 -3.30 3.77
N GLY A 122 -5.83 -3.78 2.61
CA GLY A 122 -6.62 -4.65 1.73
C GLY A 122 -7.45 -3.93 0.66
N ASP A 123 -7.60 -2.61 0.73
CA ASP A 123 -8.25 -1.87 -0.36
C ASP A 123 -7.39 -1.93 -1.63
N VAL A 124 -7.99 -2.31 -2.76
CA VAL A 124 -7.34 -2.30 -4.07
C VAL A 124 -7.48 -0.91 -4.68
N ILE A 125 -6.36 -0.24 -4.91
CA ILE A 125 -6.29 1.12 -5.41
C ILE A 125 -5.76 1.12 -6.84
N GLY A 126 -6.61 1.58 -7.76
CA GLY A 126 -6.25 1.82 -9.15
C GLY A 126 -5.94 3.30 -9.38
N PHE A 127 -4.88 3.58 -10.15
CA PHE A 127 -4.43 4.93 -10.47
C PHE A 127 -4.35 5.12 -11.99
N HIS A 128 -5.06 6.12 -12.51
CA HIS A 128 -4.98 6.52 -13.90
C HIS A 128 -5.04 8.05 -14.03
N HIS A 129 -4.08 8.65 -14.73
CA HIS A 129 -3.97 10.09 -14.89
C HIS A 129 -3.62 10.46 -16.32
N GLU A 130 -4.53 11.14 -17.00
CA GLU A 130 -4.33 11.69 -18.34
C GLU A 130 -4.13 13.21 -18.25
N THR A 131 -3.08 13.71 -18.87
CA THR A 131 -2.70 15.11 -18.82
C THR A 131 -2.28 15.61 -20.19
N THR A 132 -2.51 16.90 -20.44
CA THR A 132 -2.05 17.58 -21.65
C THR A 132 -1.35 18.88 -21.31
N ALA A 133 -0.16 19.09 -21.86
CA ALA A 133 0.59 20.34 -21.73
C ALA A 133 0.97 20.92 -23.10
N VAL A 134 1.28 22.21 -23.13
CA VAL A 134 1.75 22.92 -24.32
C VAL A 134 3.02 23.69 -23.99
N ASP A 135 4.04 23.61 -24.85
CA ASP A 135 5.29 24.38 -24.66
C ASP A 135 5.22 25.80 -25.24
N ALA A 136 6.32 26.55 -25.13
CA ALA A 136 6.41 27.91 -25.65
C ALA A 136 6.33 28.01 -27.19
N ARG A 137 6.49 26.90 -27.92
CA ARG A 137 6.36 26.84 -29.39
C ARG A 137 4.94 26.51 -29.83
N GLY A 138 4.08 26.09 -28.90
CA GLY A 138 2.73 25.62 -29.19
C GLY A 138 2.66 24.12 -29.44
N ASP A 139 3.74 23.36 -29.20
CA ASP A 139 3.74 21.91 -29.33
C ASP A 139 2.99 21.28 -28.15
N SER A 140 2.13 20.31 -28.42
CA SER A 140 1.29 19.65 -27.42
C SER A 140 1.86 18.30 -26.99
N PHE A 141 1.83 18.04 -25.68
CA PHE A 141 2.32 16.83 -25.03
C PHE A 141 1.19 16.17 -24.26
N VAL A 142 0.79 14.98 -24.68
CA VAL A 142 -0.18 14.14 -23.96
C VAL A 142 0.57 13.07 -23.19
N ASN A 143 0.22 12.88 -21.93
CA ASN A 143 0.85 11.92 -21.05
C ASN A 143 -0.23 11.13 -20.31
N VAL A 144 -0.12 9.80 -20.38
CA VAL A 144 -1.04 8.86 -19.73
C VAL A 144 -0.22 8.07 -18.73
N ILE A 145 -0.42 8.37 -17.45
CA ILE A 145 0.23 7.71 -16.34
C ILE A 145 -0.73 6.72 -15.72
N SER A 146 -0.23 5.53 -15.43
CA SER A 146 -0.97 4.53 -14.69
C SER A 146 -0.07 3.90 -13.63
N GLY A 147 -0.67 3.57 -12.50
CA GLY A 147 -0.05 2.69 -11.51
C GLY A 147 -0.38 1.24 -11.82
N ALA A 148 0.41 0.31 -11.29
CA ALA A 148 -0.16 -1.01 -11.00
C ALA A 148 -1.28 -0.84 -9.97
N ASP A 149 -2.29 -1.70 -10.01
CA ASP A 149 -3.23 -1.78 -8.88
C ASP A 149 -2.42 -2.09 -7.62
N VAL A 150 -2.55 -1.25 -6.59
CA VAL A 150 -1.82 -1.41 -5.34
C VAL A 150 -2.77 -1.82 -4.22
N MET A 151 -2.26 -2.61 -3.28
CA MET A 151 -2.98 -2.99 -2.07
C MET A 151 -2.12 -2.67 -0.85
N PRO A 152 -2.53 -1.71 0.00
CA PRO A 152 -1.86 -1.44 1.25
C PRO A 152 -1.89 -2.64 2.17
N ILE A 153 -0.72 -2.99 2.70
CA ILE A 153 -0.55 -4.03 3.71
C ILE A 153 -0.24 -3.37 5.04
N ARG A 154 -0.95 -3.75 6.08
CA ARG A 154 -0.69 -3.28 7.44
C ARG A 154 0.52 -4.01 8.04
N ILE A 155 1.31 -3.30 8.83
CA ILE A 155 2.29 -3.90 9.74
C ILE A 155 1.77 -3.71 11.16
N PRO A 156 1.23 -4.73 11.84
CA PRO A 156 0.70 -4.60 13.19
C PRO A 156 1.82 -4.32 14.20
N MET A 157 1.45 -3.81 15.37
CA MET A 157 2.33 -3.76 16.53
C MET A 157 2.23 -5.07 17.32
N PRO A 158 3.30 -5.50 18.00
CA PRO A 158 3.23 -6.65 18.90
C PRO A 158 2.18 -6.42 19.98
N GLY A 159 1.22 -7.33 20.11
CA GLY A 159 0.12 -7.20 21.08
C GLY A 159 -1.17 -6.63 20.50
N ASP A 160 -1.19 -6.17 19.24
CA ASP A 160 -2.41 -5.69 18.60
C ASP A 160 -3.45 -6.80 18.53
N SER A 161 -4.68 -6.54 19.00
CA SER A 161 -5.75 -7.54 19.02
C SER A 161 -6.68 -7.46 17.83
N ASP A 162 -6.73 -6.32 17.13
CA ASP A 162 -7.70 -6.02 16.07
C ASP A 162 -9.16 -6.28 16.48
N GLY A 163 -9.45 -6.06 17.77
CA GLY A 163 -10.75 -6.31 18.38
C GLY A 163 -11.13 -7.79 18.48
N GLY A 164 -10.20 -8.70 18.19
CA GLY A 164 -10.34 -10.13 18.37
C GLY A 164 -9.93 -10.62 19.77
N PRO A 165 -10.02 -11.94 20.01
CA PRO A 165 -9.74 -12.55 21.32
C PRO A 165 -8.26 -12.78 21.60
N GLY A 166 -7.39 -12.50 20.63
CA GLY A 166 -5.96 -12.79 20.69
C GLY A 166 -5.12 -11.56 20.42
N GLN A 167 -3.89 -11.80 19.97
CA GLN A 167 -2.93 -10.75 19.67
C GLN A 167 -1.99 -11.15 18.52
N TRP A 168 -1.60 -10.17 17.72
CA TRP A 168 -0.56 -10.31 16.72
C TRP A 168 0.81 -10.46 17.37
N VAL A 169 1.53 -11.49 16.95
CA VAL A 169 2.90 -11.77 17.37
C VAL A 169 3.78 -12.02 16.16
N LYS A 170 5.01 -11.51 16.20
CA LYS A 170 5.98 -11.77 15.16
C LYS A 170 6.51 -13.19 15.28
N LYS A 171 6.38 -13.97 14.22
CA LYS A 171 6.85 -15.36 14.18
C LYS A 171 7.23 -15.74 12.75
N ASN A 172 8.47 -16.16 12.58
CA ASN A 172 8.90 -16.74 11.32
C ASN A 172 8.48 -18.21 11.30
N GLU A 173 7.42 -18.52 10.57
CA GLU A 173 6.96 -19.88 10.40
C GLU A 173 7.62 -20.56 9.20
N SER A 174 7.86 -21.86 9.34
CA SER A 174 8.39 -22.68 8.26
C SER A 174 7.28 -22.97 7.25
N MET A 175 7.01 -22.01 6.36
CA MET A 175 6.05 -22.15 5.26
C MET A 175 6.66 -21.75 3.91
N SER A 176 5.97 -22.13 2.82
CA SER A 176 6.37 -21.74 1.47
C SER A 176 6.10 -20.26 1.21
N ASP A 177 6.84 -19.63 0.30
CA ASP A 177 6.60 -18.23 -0.06
C ASP A 177 5.20 -18.00 -0.64
N ALA A 178 4.66 -18.99 -1.34
CA ALA A 178 3.28 -19.02 -1.80
C ALA A 178 2.28 -18.90 -0.65
N SER A 179 2.50 -19.65 0.43
CA SER A 179 1.66 -19.63 1.63
C SER A 179 1.76 -18.29 2.36
N ARG A 180 2.98 -17.72 2.48
CA ARG A 180 3.19 -16.38 3.07
C ARG A 180 2.44 -15.30 2.29
N TYR A 181 2.52 -15.36 0.97
CA TYR A 181 1.85 -14.37 0.12
C TYR A 181 0.33 -14.51 0.19
N TYR A 182 -0.20 -15.74 0.19
CA TYR A 182 -1.63 -15.98 0.39
C TYR A 182 -2.13 -15.47 1.74
N GLN A 183 -1.38 -15.74 2.81
CA GLN A 183 -1.67 -15.23 4.15
C GLN A 183 -1.79 -13.70 4.13
N GLU A 184 -0.77 -13.00 3.62
CA GLU A 184 -0.75 -11.55 3.51
C GLU A 184 -1.89 -11.00 2.64
N ALA A 185 -2.23 -11.68 1.54
CA ALA A 185 -3.33 -11.30 0.66
C ALA A 185 -4.71 -11.45 1.31
N VAL A 186 -4.89 -12.38 2.25
CA VAL A 186 -6.17 -12.64 2.93
C VAL A 186 -6.32 -11.81 4.20
N THR A 187 -5.24 -11.66 4.97
CA THR A 187 -5.28 -10.94 6.25
C THR A 187 -5.01 -9.44 6.08
N HIS A 188 -4.42 -9.06 4.95
CA HIS A 188 -3.87 -7.73 4.69
C HIS A 188 -2.83 -7.28 5.72
N VAL A 189 -2.25 -8.26 6.43
CA VAL A 189 -1.20 -8.10 7.42
C VAL A 189 0.09 -8.66 6.86
N GLN A 190 1.17 -7.92 7.06
CA GLN A 190 2.50 -8.30 6.59
C GLN A 190 2.82 -9.75 6.98
N LYS A 191 3.46 -10.47 6.06
CA LYS A 191 4.03 -11.80 6.32
C LYS A 191 4.89 -11.85 7.59
N ASP A 192 5.05 -13.05 8.14
CA ASP A 192 5.78 -13.33 9.40
C ASP A 192 5.11 -12.77 10.67
N TRP A 193 3.83 -12.43 10.58
CA TRP A 193 2.95 -12.13 11.71
C TRP A 193 1.88 -13.20 11.83
N VAL A 194 1.67 -13.70 13.04
CA VAL A 194 0.65 -14.71 13.35
C VAL A 194 -0.24 -14.20 14.46
N TYR A 195 -1.46 -14.71 14.54
CA TYR A 195 -2.42 -14.32 15.55
C TYR A 195 -2.50 -15.39 16.65
N ALA A 196 -2.20 -15.01 17.89
CA ALA A 196 -2.15 -15.91 19.03
C ALA A 196 -3.40 -15.77 19.90
N VAL A 197 -4.13 -16.86 20.13
CA VAL A 197 -5.28 -16.93 21.06
C VAL A 197 -5.01 -18.03 22.07
N ASP A 198 -4.92 -17.70 23.36
CA ASP A 198 -4.75 -18.67 24.46
C ASP A 198 -3.63 -19.72 24.24
N GLY A 199 -2.54 -19.31 23.59
CA GLY A 199 -1.39 -20.17 23.28
C GLY A 199 -1.49 -20.94 21.96
N THR A 200 -2.66 -20.94 21.31
CA THR A 200 -2.83 -21.43 19.94
C THR A 200 -2.44 -20.33 18.95
N MET A 201 -1.69 -20.71 17.91
CA MET A 201 -1.21 -19.81 16.87
C MET A 201 -2.01 -20.07 15.59
N PHE A 202 -2.54 -19.00 15.03
CA PHE A 202 -3.22 -18.98 13.74
C PHE A 202 -2.39 -18.16 12.77
N ASP A 203 -2.34 -18.61 11.52
CA ASP A 203 -1.59 -17.95 10.46
C ASP A 203 -2.25 -16.62 10.10
N GLY A 204 -3.50 -16.39 10.49
CA GLY A 204 -4.15 -15.12 10.25
C GLY A 204 -5.39 -14.91 11.09
N PHE A 205 -5.77 -13.65 11.18
CA PHE A 205 -7.01 -13.21 11.79
C PHE A 205 -7.57 -12.05 10.97
N PHE A 206 -8.89 -12.05 10.77
CA PHE A 206 -9.62 -10.88 10.33
C PHE A 206 -11.03 -10.93 10.90
N ARG A 207 -11.65 -9.76 10.99
CA ARG A 207 -13.04 -9.62 11.40
C ARG A 207 -13.89 -9.24 10.20
N SER A 208 -14.91 -10.02 9.89
CA SER A 208 -15.86 -9.70 8.83
C SER A 208 -16.82 -8.59 9.26
N ALA A 209 -17.47 -7.95 8.27
CA ALA A 209 -18.38 -6.83 8.50
C ALA A 209 -19.60 -7.19 9.37
N ASP A 210 -19.97 -8.47 9.45
CA ASP A 210 -21.01 -8.99 10.34
C ASP A 210 -20.53 -9.21 11.80
N GLY A 211 -19.27 -8.88 12.08
CA GLY A 211 -18.66 -8.94 13.39
C GLY A 211 -18.11 -10.31 13.79
N VAL A 212 -18.09 -11.28 12.86
CA VAL A 212 -17.55 -12.63 13.07
C VAL A 212 -16.03 -12.63 12.99
N ASN A 213 -15.41 -13.39 13.89
CA ASN A 213 -13.98 -13.61 13.93
C ASN A 213 -13.62 -14.78 13.00
N HIS A 214 -12.72 -14.53 12.06
CA HIS A 214 -12.17 -15.55 11.16
C HIS A 214 -10.70 -15.79 11.47
N PHE A 215 -10.33 -17.06 11.57
CA PHE A 215 -8.96 -17.50 11.79
C PHE A 215 -8.46 -18.29 10.58
N LEU A 216 -7.24 -18.01 10.15
CA LEU A 216 -6.59 -18.69 9.05
C LEU A 216 -5.62 -19.75 9.58
N GLU A 217 -5.68 -20.96 9.05
CA GLU A 217 -4.74 -22.05 9.33
C GLU A 217 -4.20 -22.60 8.00
N ALA A 218 -2.94 -22.38 7.65
CA ALA A 218 -2.36 -22.80 6.36
C ALA A 218 -2.19 -24.32 6.22
N ARG A 219 -2.56 -25.11 7.25
CA ARG A 219 -2.65 -26.58 7.10
C ARG A 219 -3.90 -27.05 6.38
N ALA A 220 -4.91 -26.19 6.19
CA ALA A 220 -6.08 -26.53 5.41
C ALA A 220 -6.32 -25.46 4.37
N THR A 221 -6.72 -25.90 3.18
CA THR A 221 -7.31 -25.09 2.11
C THR A 221 -8.69 -24.53 2.54
N THR A 222 -8.88 -24.28 3.83
CA THR A 222 -10.17 -24.16 4.51
C THR A 222 -10.04 -23.12 5.61
N ILE A 223 -10.87 -22.08 5.54
CA ILE A 223 -11.10 -21.14 6.64
C ILE A 223 -11.75 -21.95 7.77
N SER A 224 -11.03 -22.14 8.88
CA SER A 224 -11.54 -22.92 10.01
C SER A 224 -12.36 -22.03 10.92
N GLY A 225 -13.69 -22.15 10.81
CA GLY A 225 -14.66 -21.83 11.87
C GLY A 225 -14.80 -20.36 12.32
N SER A 226 -16.03 -19.86 12.27
CA SER A 226 -16.47 -18.68 13.03
C SER A 226 -16.45 -18.99 14.53
N ILE A 227 -15.62 -18.31 15.34
CA ILE A 227 -15.81 -18.32 16.80
C ILE A 227 -16.88 -17.28 17.12
N ALA A 228 -18.13 -17.73 17.18
CA ALA A 228 -19.22 -16.91 17.71
C ALA A 228 -19.00 -16.68 19.21
N ARG A 229 -19.21 -15.45 19.69
CA ARG A 229 -19.21 -15.12 21.13
C ARG A 229 -20.05 -16.14 21.88
N ALA A 230 -19.43 -16.90 22.78
CA ALA A 230 -20.15 -17.60 23.83
C ALA A 230 -20.87 -16.52 24.68
N ARG A 231 -22.20 -16.57 24.70
CA ARG A 231 -23.02 -15.88 25.69
C ARG A 231 -23.17 -16.78 26.91
#